data_AF-A0A2E9V9Y7-F1
#
_entry.id   AF-A0A2E9V9Y7-F1
#
_cell.length_a   1.000
_cell.length_b   1.000
_cell.length_c   1.000
_cell.angle_alpha   90.00
_cell.angle_beta   90.00
_cell.angle_gamma   90.00
#
_symmetry.space_group_name_H-M   'P 1'
#
loop_
_entity.id
_entity.type
_entity.pdbx_description
1 polymer ?
#
loop_
_entity_poly.entity_id
_entity_poly.type
_entity_poly.pdbx_seq_one_letter_code
_entity_poly.pdbx_strand_id
1 'polypeptide(L)' 'MNRNRWDEVITWMQDEHNLWPLETVDRALILDYLETTQGELAFNDDQLNLRSSPWAWPFYRPNPIW' A
#
# COMPACT_ATOMS: atom_id res chain seq x y z
N MET A 1 6.45 -8.58 -2.27
CA MET A 1 7.14 -8.40 -0.98
C MET A 1 6.58 -9.39 0.07
N ASN A 2 7.30 -9.69 1.16
CA ASN A 2 6.81 -10.47 2.32
C ASN A 2 6.37 -9.52 3.46
N ARG A 3 5.43 -9.95 4.31
CA ARG A 3 4.89 -9.24 5.49
C ARG A 3 5.96 -8.54 6.34
N ASN A 4 7.06 -9.22 6.65
CA ASN A 4 8.14 -8.63 7.48
C ASN A 4 8.74 -7.37 6.84
N ARG A 5 8.87 -7.37 5.50
CA ARG A 5 9.44 -6.24 4.78
C ARG A 5 8.44 -5.09 4.64
N TRP A 6 7.14 -5.37 4.62
CA TRP A 6 6.11 -4.34 4.74
C TRP A 6 6.09 -3.71 6.14
N ASP A 7 6.32 -4.51 7.18
CA ASP A 7 6.38 -4.04 8.56
C ASP A 7 7.55 -3.08 8.80
N GLU A 8 8.72 -3.39 8.23
CA GLU A 8 9.89 -2.50 8.22
C GLU A 8 9.60 -1.18 7.51
N VAL A 9 8.93 -1.22 6.35
CA VAL A 9 8.58 -0.03 5.58
C VAL A 9 7.58 0.86 6.34
N ILE A 10 6.57 0.27 6.97
CA ILE A 10 5.61 1.02 7.79
C ILE A 10 6.32 1.68 8.98
N THR A 11 7.22 0.96 9.64
CA THR A 11 8.02 1.51 10.74
C THR A 11 8.87 2.68 10.26
N TRP A 12 9.58 2.52 9.13
CA TRP A 12 10.36 3.60 8.54
C TRP A 12 9.50 4.82 8.17
N MET A 13 8.32 4.63 7.58
CA MET A 13 7.39 5.72 7.27
C MET A 13 6.89 6.43 8.53
N GLN A 14 6.64 5.69 9.60
CA GLN A 14 6.23 6.25 10.89
C GLN A 14 7.33 7.12 11.49
N ASP A 15 8.58 6.65 11.47
CA ASP A 15 9.72 7.38 12.00
C ASP A 15 10.04 8.62 11.17
N GLU A 16 10.06 8.51 9.84
CA GLU A 16 10.40 9.61 8.93
C GLU A 16 9.37 10.75 8.98
N HIS A 17 8.08 10.41 9.08
CA HIS A 17 6.99 11.37 9.05
C HIS A 17 6.40 11.67 10.43
N ASN A 18 7.02 11.16 11.51
CA ASN A 18 6.57 11.30 12.89
C ASN A 18 5.07 10.97 13.06
N LEU A 19 4.64 9.89 12.40
CA LEU A 19 3.25 9.42 12.42
C LEU A 19 2.95 8.73 13.73
N TRP A 20 1.67 8.70 14.11
CA TRP A 20 1.26 7.98 15.29
C TRP A 20 1.49 6.47 15.13
N PRO A 21 1.92 5.79 16.21
CA PRO A 21 2.02 4.35 16.21
C PRO A 21 0.62 3.77 15.99
N LEU A 22 0.54 2.83 15.06
CA LEU A 22 -0.68 2.09 14.77
C LEU A 22 -0.96 1.12 15.93
N GLU A 23 -2.23 0.97 16.29
CA GLU A 23 -2.63 -0.08 17.21
C GLU A 23 -2.30 -1.46 16.63
N THR A 24 -1.98 -2.41 17.52
CA THR A 24 -1.49 -3.74 17.10
C THR A 24 -2.48 -4.47 16.20
N VAL A 25 -3.79 -4.28 16.43
CA VAL A 25 -4.86 -4.89 15.63
C VAL A 25 -4.93 -4.27 14.23
N ASP A 26 -4.91 -2.95 14.14
CA ASP A 26 -4.97 -2.23 12.87
C ASP A 26 -3.71 -2.49 12.03
N ARG A 27 -2.54 -2.51 12.68
CA ARG A 27 -1.27 -2.86 12.03
C ARG A 27 -1.31 -4.26 11.44
N ALA A 28 -1.89 -5.23 12.14
CA ALA A 28 -2.04 -6.59 11.63
C ALA A 28 -2.96 -6.66 10.40
N LEU A 29 -4.10 -5.96 10.42
CA LEU A 29 -5.03 -5.88 9.29
C LEU A 29 -4.40 -5.23 8.05
N ILE A 30 -3.67 -4.14 8.24
CA ILE A 30 -2.97 -3.44 7.15
C ILE A 30 -1.91 -4.35 6.54
N LEU A 31 -1.11 -5.03 7.37
CA LEU A 31 -0.08 -5.95 6.89
C LEU A 31 -0.66 -7.14 6.12
N ASP A 32 -1.77 -7.71 6.59
CA ASP A 32 -2.48 -8.80 5.91
C ASP A 32 -3.03 -8.34 4.54
N TYR A 33 -3.62 -7.14 4.49
CA TYR A 33 -4.06 -6.53 3.24
C TYR A 33 -2.89 -6.26 2.27
N LEU A 34 -1.76 -5.73 2.74
CA LEU A 34 -0.61 -5.45 1.89
C LEU A 34 0.10 -6.72 1.40
N GLU A 35 0.11 -7.76 2.22
CA GLU A 35 0.63 -9.07 1.82
C GLU A 35 -0.26 -9.71 0.75
N THR A 36 -1.58 -9.65 0.91
CA THR A 36 -2.53 -10.25 -0.04
C THR A 36 -2.63 -9.47 -1.35
N THR A 37 -2.59 -8.14 -1.32
CA THR A 37 -2.81 -7.28 -2.51
C THR A 37 -1.52 -6.79 -3.17
N GLN A 38 -0.41 -6.74 -2.45
CA GLN A 38 0.90 -6.24 -2.93
C GLN A 38 2.06 -7.17 -2.54
N GLY A 39 1.75 -8.43 -2.18
CA GLY A 39 2.73 -9.47 -1.93
C GLY A 39 3.42 -9.95 -3.21
N GLU A 40 4.46 -10.78 -3.07
CA GLU A 40 5.18 -11.35 -4.23
C GLU A 40 4.26 -12.14 -5.18
N LEU A 41 3.17 -12.70 -4.65
CA LEU A 41 2.17 -13.44 -5.41
C LEU A 41 1.17 -12.52 -6.13
N ALA A 42 0.95 -11.30 -5.66
CA ALA A 42 0.01 -10.36 -6.25
C ALA A 42 0.52 -9.75 -7.57
N PHE A 43 1.83 -9.74 -7.80
CA PHE A 43 2.45 -9.23 -9.03
C PHE A 43 2.53 -10.28 -10.16
N ASN A 44 2.21 -11.55 -9.88
CA ASN A 44 2.09 -12.59 -10.91
C ASN A 44 0.72 -12.62 -11.57
N ASP A 45 -0.21 -11.81 -11.09
CA ASP A 45 -1.48 -11.61 -11.76
C ASP A 45 -1.29 -10.47 -12.77
N ASP A 46 -1.50 -10.74 -14.06
CA ASP A 46 -1.60 -9.75 -15.16
C ASP A 46 -2.78 -8.76 -14.95
N GLN A 47 -3.26 -8.63 -13.71
CA GLN A 47 -4.48 -7.99 -13.26
C GLN A 47 -4.20 -6.78 -12.34
N LEU A 48 -3.18 -5.97 -12.65
CA LEU A 48 -3.20 -4.55 -12.28
C LEU A 48 -4.32 -3.81 -13.05
N ASN A 49 -5.56 -4.29 -12.91
CA ASN A 49 -6.78 -3.60 -13.29
C ASN A 49 -6.99 -2.46 -12.28
N LEU A 50 -6.20 -1.41 -12.42
CA LEU A 50 -6.32 -0.11 -11.74
C LEU A 50 -7.72 0.52 -11.85
N ARG A 51 -8.62 -0.07 -12.65
CA ARG A 51 -10.00 0.35 -12.87
C ARG A 51 -10.97 -0.04 -11.75
N SER A 52 -10.61 -0.98 -10.86
CA SER A 52 -11.56 -1.55 -9.89
C SER A 52 -11.40 -1.04 -8.46
N SER A 53 -10.36 -0.25 -8.15
CA SER A 53 -10.20 0.32 -6.82
C SER A 53 -11.06 1.59 -6.70
N PRO A 54 -12.01 1.67 -5.76
CA PRO A 54 -12.78 2.89 -5.52
C PRO A 54 -11.91 4.06 -5.05
N TRP A 55 -10.66 3.79 -4.63
CA TRP A 55 -9.65 4.76 -4.25
C TRP A 55 -8.77 5.23 -5.41
N ALA A 56 -8.90 4.63 -6.60
CA ALA A 56 -8.20 5.08 -7.81
C ALA A 56 -8.91 6.27 -8.49
N TRP A 57 -9.97 6.81 -7.87
CA TRP A 57 -10.72 7.95 -8.35
C TRP A 57 -10.40 9.22 -7.52
N PRO A 58 -10.14 10.37 -8.16
CA PRO A 58 -9.96 10.55 -9.61
C PRO A 58 -8.60 10.03 -10.08
N PHE A 59 -8.56 9.38 -11.24
CA PHE A 59 -7.29 9.12 -11.95
C PHE A 59 -6.59 10.47 -12.16
N TYR A 60 -5.41 10.63 -11.56
CA TYR A 60 -4.60 11.85 -11.72
C TYR A 60 -4.46 12.15 -13.21
N ARG A 61 -5.09 13.24 -13.67
CA ARG A 61 -4.85 13.74 -15.02
C ARG A 61 -3.55 14.53 -14.93
N PRO A 62 -2.50 14.16 -15.69
CA PRO A 62 -1.27 14.94 -15.69
C PRO A 62 -1.59 16.40 -16.05
N ASN A 63 -0.99 17.32 -15.30
CA ASN A 63 -1.17 18.75 -15.49
C ASN A 63 -0.70 19.11 -16.92
N PRO A 64 -1.52 19.76 -17.76
CA PRO A 64 -1.08 20.15 -19.10
C PRO A 64 0.10 21.11 -18.96
N ILE A 65 1.21 20.75 -19.59
CA ILE A 65 2.41 21.58 -19.67
C ILE A 65 2.09 22.67 -20.71
N TRP A 66 2.08 23.94 -20.29
CA TRP A 66 1.94 25.11 -21.16
C TRP A 66 3.32 25.61 -21.58
#